data_AF-A0A4Y8L120-F1
#
_entry.id   AF-A0A4Y8L120-F1
#
_cell.length_a   1.000
_cell.length_b   1.000
_cell.length_c   1.000
_cell.angle_alpha   90.00
_cell.angle_beta   90.00
_cell.angle_gamma   90.00
#
_symmetry.space_group_name_H-M   'P 1'
#
loop_
_entity.id
_entity.type
_entity.pdbx_description
1 polymer ?
#
loop_
_entity_poly.entity_id
_entity_poly.type
_entity_poly.pdbx_seq_one_letter_code
_entity_poly.pdbx_strand_id
1 'polypeptide(L)'
;MNNGFLEKRSSKTVEARKKLESLQKKKGLRLRVAGSSTENIEAEIKYQEDIRKTLPPVRNEGPYGFESDGRMFQPNAGMCGIFNGDDDVAFWAGGNLPGAIFTMMQPYNLHPKEGTRQANFVVTHQGILIANQAIIRGDIFANDGVFNGTVYANDGVFKGTVYASAGEFNGKITSNHSGDRLVLDPADRSMKMINAANQEVVKQDFFVNNNYSGGQIQVNLVDQTTGANHCHAVIDGGKIVIYHGDVEFCRFDAYQSKIWIDADALPQGRDNAYAKELYMDGEIMKIRRE
;
A
#
# COMPACT_ATOMS: atom_id res chain seq x y z
N MET A 1 53.45 34.18 -6.37
CA MET A 1 54.09 33.49 -5.22
C MET A 1 54.45 32.06 -5.63
N ASN A 2 55.49 31.49 -5.02
CA ASN A 2 56.39 30.46 -5.57
C ASN A 2 55.78 29.03 -5.60
N ASN A 3 55.05 28.64 -6.66
CA ASN A 3 54.43 27.29 -6.79
C ASN A 3 55.46 26.14 -6.79
N GLY A 4 56.69 26.38 -7.25
CA GLY A 4 57.74 25.34 -7.29
C GLY A 4 58.26 24.89 -5.91
N PHE A 5 58.00 25.66 -4.84
CA PHE A 5 58.43 25.31 -3.49
C PHE A 5 57.43 24.39 -2.77
N LEU A 6 56.13 24.51 -3.10
CA LEU A 6 55.05 23.69 -2.54
C LEU A 6 54.99 22.31 -3.19
N GLU A 7 55.19 22.20 -4.50
CA GLU A 7 55.26 20.91 -5.21
C GLU A 7 56.46 20.05 -4.75
N LYS A 8 57.64 20.68 -4.58
CA LYS A 8 58.82 19.99 -4.04
C LYS A 8 58.60 19.47 -2.62
N ARG A 9 57.85 20.21 -1.78
CA ARG A 9 57.52 19.80 -0.41
C ARG A 9 56.49 18.66 -0.37
N SER A 10 55.46 18.71 -1.23
CA SER A 10 54.49 17.62 -1.43
C SER A 10 55.18 16.30 -1.82
N SER A 11 56.11 16.34 -2.78
CA SER A 11 56.84 15.14 -3.21
C SER A 11 57.65 14.49 -2.09
N LYS A 12 58.30 15.29 -1.23
CA LYS A 12 59.04 14.81 -0.06
C LYS A 12 58.13 14.17 0.99
N THR A 13 56.91 14.69 1.18
CA THR A 13 55.90 14.08 2.07
C THR A 13 55.49 12.70 1.59
N VAL A 14 55.27 12.54 0.28
CA VAL A 14 54.88 11.25 -0.33
C VAL A 14 56.02 10.23 -0.23
N GLU A 15 57.26 10.66 -0.45
CA GLU A 15 58.45 9.81 -0.39
C GLU A 15 58.72 9.31 1.05
N ALA A 16 58.63 10.20 2.05
CA ALA A 16 58.75 9.85 3.46
C ALA A 16 57.71 8.82 3.91
N ARG A 17 56.45 8.95 3.43
CA ARG A 17 55.37 8.00 3.74
C ARG A 17 55.62 6.61 3.17
N LYS A 18 56.03 6.51 1.89
CA LYS A 18 56.41 5.23 1.26
C LYS A 18 57.56 4.57 2.00
N LYS A 19 58.55 5.35 2.44
CA LYS A 19 59.70 4.84 3.20
C LYS A 19 59.27 4.30 4.57
N LEU A 20 58.40 5.01 5.29
CA LEU A 20 57.82 4.57 6.57
C LEU A 20 57.02 3.26 6.44
N GLU A 21 56.14 3.16 5.45
CA GLU A 21 55.36 1.93 5.20
C GLU A 21 56.28 0.74 4.88
N SER A 22 57.36 0.97 4.11
CA SER A 22 58.35 -0.08 3.82
C SER A 22 59.14 -0.53 5.07
N LEU A 23 59.45 0.39 5.98
CA LEU A 23 60.16 0.12 7.23
C LEU A 23 59.29 -0.60 8.25
N GLN A 24 58.01 -0.20 8.38
CA GLN A 24 57.03 -0.89 9.21
C GLN A 24 56.77 -2.32 8.71
N LYS A 25 56.70 -2.52 7.39
CA LYS A 25 56.61 -3.85 6.77
C LYS A 25 57.86 -4.69 7.06
N LYS A 26 59.07 -4.10 6.96
CA LYS A 26 60.33 -4.78 7.34
C LYS A 26 60.41 -5.11 8.83
N LYS A 27 59.86 -4.26 9.71
CA LYS A 27 59.72 -4.52 11.16
C LYS A 27 58.80 -5.71 11.42
N GLY A 28 57.64 -5.76 10.77
CA GLY A 28 56.69 -6.89 10.88
C GLY A 28 57.23 -8.22 10.34
N LEU A 29 58.10 -8.19 9.32
CA LEU A 29 58.74 -9.39 8.75
C LEU A 29 59.92 -9.93 9.56
N ARG A 30 60.54 -9.13 10.46
CA ARG A 30 61.67 -9.55 11.30
C ARG A 30 61.24 -9.89 12.72
N LEU A 31 60.42 -10.94 12.88
CA LEU A 31 60.37 -11.65 14.15
C LEU A 31 61.57 -12.59 14.23
N ARG A 32 62.44 -12.36 15.22
CA ARG A 32 63.55 -13.23 15.72
C ARG A 32 64.93 -13.08 15.05
N VAL A 33 65.60 -11.95 15.19
CA VAL A 33 67.06 -11.92 15.51
C VAL A 33 67.29 -10.71 16.42
N ALA A 34 67.62 -10.95 17.69
CA ALA A 34 67.95 -9.90 18.64
C ALA A 34 69.41 -9.45 18.43
N GLY A 35 69.63 -8.15 18.24
CA GLY A 35 70.97 -7.54 18.24
C GLY A 35 71.15 -6.44 17.18
N SER A 36 71.53 -5.24 17.65
CA SER A 36 72.03 -4.00 17.01
C SER A 36 71.33 -3.42 15.78
N SER A 37 70.59 -4.21 15.01
CA SER A 37 69.93 -3.80 13.77
C SER A 37 68.48 -3.37 13.98
N THR A 38 67.84 -3.77 15.08
CA THR A 38 66.47 -3.39 15.44
C THR A 38 66.37 -1.96 15.97
N GLU A 39 67.32 -1.55 16.82
CA GLU A 39 67.41 -0.18 17.36
C GLU A 39 67.59 0.85 16.22
N ASN A 40 68.38 0.53 15.19
CA ASN A 40 68.59 1.39 14.03
C ASN A 40 67.32 1.54 13.17
N ILE A 41 66.49 0.49 13.05
CA ILE A 41 65.22 0.57 12.29
C ILE A 41 64.19 1.37 13.08
N GLU A 42 64.13 1.22 14.39
CA GLU A 42 63.21 1.99 15.25
C GLU A 42 63.60 3.46 15.33
N ALA A 43 64.91 3.77 15.39
CA ALA A 43 65.42 5.13 15.28
C ALA A 43 65.09 5.76 13.92
N GLU A 44 65.26 5.03 12.81
CA GLU A 44 64.91 5.51 11.47
C GLU A 44 63.39 5.70 11.32
N ILE A 45 62.56 4.81 11.88
CA ILE A 45 61.10 5.00 11.90
C ILE A 45 60.74 6.29 12.64
N LYS A 46 61.30 6.51 13.83
CA LYS A 46 61.05 7.71 14.62
C LYS A 46 61.53 8.97 13.90
N TYR A 47 62.68 8.92 13.25
CA TYR A 47 63.20 10.03 12.44
C TYR A 47 62.29 10.36 11.25
N GLN A 48 61.80 9.35 10.53
CA GLN A 48 60.87 9.56 9.41
C GLN A 48 59.50 10.04 9.90
N GLU A 49 59.03 9.61 11.08
CA GLU A 49 57.81 10.12 11.71
C GLU A 49 57.94 11.59 12.13
N ASP A 50 59.08 11.97 12.71
CA ASP A 50 59.32 13.36 13.10
C ASP A 50 59.49 14.27 11.87
N ILE A 51 60.16 13.82 10.80
CA ILE A 51 60.15 14.53 9.51
C ILE A 51 58.73 14.68 8.98
N ARG A 52 57.91 13.62 9.00
CA ARG A 52 56.52 13.67 8.52
C ARG A 52 55.69 14.69 9.27
N LYS A 53 55.88 14.86 10.59
CA LYS A 53 55.19 15.89 11.39
C LYS A 53 55.58 17.32 10.98
N THR A 54 56.79 17.52 10.44
CA THR A 54 57.26 18.83 9.96
C THR A 54 56.86 19.15 8.51
N LEU A 55 56.26 18.19 7.80
CA LEU A 55 55.86 18.31 6.40
C LEU A 55 54.35 18.57 6.26
N PRO A 56 53.92 19.39 5.28
CA PRO A 56 52.50 19.66 5.06
C PRO A 56 51.74 18.40 4.61
N PRO A 57 50.43 18.29 4.91
CA PRO A 57 49.62 17.13 4.54
C PRO A 57 49.58 16.94 3.01
N VAL A 58 49.49 15.68 2.58
CA VAL A 58 49.41 15.32 1.15
C VAL A 58 48.04 15.74 0.64
N ARG A 59 48.01 16.68 -0.31
CA ARG A 59 46.81 17.03 -1.08
C ARG A 59 46.24 15.76 -1.73
N ASN A 60 45.05 15.33 -1.29
CA ASN A 60 44.22 14.45 -2.10
C ASN A 60 43.37 15.36 -3.00
N GLU A 61 43.79 15.55 -4.25
CA GLU A 61 43.03 16.33 -5.22
C GLU A 61 41.79 15.54 -5.67
N GLY A 62 40.72 15.61 -4.87
CA GLY A 62 39.35 15.38 -5.31
C GLY A 62 38.62 16.73 -5.33
N PRO A 63 37.79 17.05 -6.35
CA PRO A 63 37.45 18.44 -6.66
C PRO A 63 36.51 19.16 -5.68
N TYR A 64 36.03 18.51 -4.61
CA TYR A 64 35.04 19.12 -3.71
C TYR A 64 35.27 18.72 -2.25
N GLY A 65 36.17 19.44 -1.57
CA GLY A 65 36.37 19.39 -0.13
C GLY A 65 37.20 20.59 0.32
N PHE A 66 36.78 21.23 1.41
CA PHE A 66 37.63 22.20 2.12
C PHE A 66 38.46 21.42 3.14
N GLU A 67 39.78 21.59 3.13
CA GLU A 67 40.62 21.06 4.21
C GLU A 67 40.50 21.98 5.42
N SER A 68 40.05 21.42 6.56
CA SER A 68 40.15 22.04 7.88
C SER A 68 40.94 21.09 8.76
N ASP A 69 42.02 21.56 9.37
CA ASP A 69 42.89 20.75 10.26
C ASP A 69 43.39 19.42 9.68
N GLY A 70 43.74 19.40 8.39
CA GLY A 70 44.35 18.23 7.74
C GLY A 70 43.41 17.03 7.58
N ARG A 71 42.10 17.24 7.70
CA ARG A 71 41.05 16.26 7.36
C ARG A 71 40.23 16.78 6.18
N MET A 72 39.96 15.89 5.22
CA MET A 72 39.04 16.18 4.12
C MET A 72 37.63 16.34 4.68
N PHE A 73 37.07 17.54 4.64
CA PHE A 73 35.66 17.75 4.92
C PHE A 73 34.86 17.27 3.70
N GLN A 74 34.14 16.15 3.85
CA GLN A 74 33.15 15.70 2.87
C GLN A 74 31.77 16.13 3.37
N PRO A 75 31.16 17.18 2.79
CA PRO A 75 29.83 17.62 3.21
C PRO A 75 28.82 16.49 2.97
N ASN A 76 28.13 16.08 4.05
CA ASN A 76 27.07 15.06 4.02
C ASN A 76 25.70 15.64 3.60
N ALA A 77 25.66 16.93 3.27
CA ALA A 77 24.54 17.69 2.73
C ALA A 77 25.09 18.97 2.08
N GLY A 78 24.36 19.56 1.14
CA GLY A 78 24.77 20.81 0.52
C GLY A 78 23.82 21.33 -0.55
N MET A 79 24.22 22.46 -1.12
CA MET A 79 23.60 23.10 -2.28
C MET A 79 24.58 23.08 -3.45
N CYS A 80 24.11 22.83 -4.67
CA CYS A 80 24.95 22.90 -5.86
C CYS A 80 24.61 24.17 -6.63
N GLY A 81 25.64 24.88 -7.12
CA GLY A 81 25.46 26.03 -8.01
C GLY A 81 26.39 25.99 -9.22
N ILE A 82 26.98 24.82 -9.50
CA ILE A 82 27.95 24.60 -10.59
C ILE A 82 27.28 23.91 -11.79
N PHE A 83 26.15 23.25 -11.56
CA PHE A 83 25.34 22.54 -12.55
C PHE A 83 23.90 23.09 -12.45
N ASN A 84 23.50 23.89 -13.44
CA ASN A 84 22.27 24.71 -13.40
C ASN A 84 21.24 24.28 -14.46
N GLY A 85 21.39 23.10 -15.04
CA GLY A 85 20.34 22.48 -15.84
C GLY A 85 19.19 22.03 -14.95
N ASP A 86 18.03 21.82 -15.56
CA ASP A 86 16.79 21.40 -14.89
C ASP A 86 16.94 20.13 -14.04
N ASP A 87 17.65 19.13 -14.58
CA ASP A 87 17.87 17.83 -13.93
C ASP A 87 19.07 17.81 -12.98
N ASP A 88 19.82 18.91 -12.89
CA ASP A 88 20.98 18.99 -12.03
C ASP A 88 20.56 19.13 -10.56
N VAL A 89 21.36 18.54 -9.68
CA VAL A 89 21.14 18.55 -8.23
C VAL A 89 21.19 19.99 -7.71
N ALA A 90 20.11 20.51 -7.12
CA ALA A 90 20.08 21.80 -6.44
C ALA A 90 20.39 21.66 -4.94
N PHE A 91 19.77 20.66 -4.28
CA PHE A 91 19.94 20.38 -2.85
C PHE A 91 20.13 18.88 -2.61
N TRP A 92 20.98 18.49 -1.66
CA TRP A 92 21.09 17.09 -1.22
C TRP A 92 21.38 16.94 0.26
N ALA A 93 21.04 15.79 0.83
CA ALA A 93 21.40 15.38 2.18
C ALA A 93 21.54 13.86 2.33
N GLY A 94 22.29 13.42 3.35
CA GLY A 94 22.51 12.01 3.65
C GLY A 94 23.41 11.32 2.64
N GLY A 95 24.45 12.02 2.16
CA GLY A 95 25.45 11.55 1.21
C GLY A 95 26.33 12.70 0.71
N ASN A 96 27.18 12.45 -0.29
CA ASN A 96 27.98 13.47 -0.95
C ASN A 96 27.40 13.84 -2.33
N LEU A 97 27.84 14.95 -2.93
CA LEU A 97 27.38 15.42 -4.24
C LEU A 97 27.49 14.36 -5.36
N PRO A 98 28.62 13.64 -5.53
CA PRO A 98 28.69 12.53 -6.48
C PRO A 98 27.61 11.46 -6.25
N GLY A 99 27.25 11.26 -4.99
CA GLY A 99 26.17 10.37 -4.58
C GLY A 99 24.79 10.85 -4.96
N ALA A 100 24.53 12.14 -4.78
CA ALA A 100 23.29 12.78 -5.23
C ALA A 100 23.14 12.71 -6.76
N ILE A 101 24.22 12.96 -7.50
CA ILE A 101 24.26 12.80 -8.96
C ILE A 101 23.96 11.34 -9.33
N PHE A 102 24.56 10.37 -8.64
CA PHE A 102 24.30 8.95 -8.89
C PHE A 102 22.84 8.54 -8.58
N THR A 103 22.23 9.09 -7.53
CA THR A 103 20.81 8.90 -7.24
C THR A 103 19.93 9.42 -8.39
N MET A 104 20.24 10.59 -8.95
CA MET A 104 19.50 11.15 -10.09
C MET A 104 19.65 10.35 -11.38
N MET A 105 20.78 9.70 -11.60
CA MET A 105 20.96 8.79 -12.75
C MET A 105 20.08 7.53 -12.66
N GLN A 106 19.59 7.19 -11.46
CA GLN A 106 18.80 5.98 -11.20
C GLN A 106 17.65 6.25 -10.21
N PRO A 107 16.70 7.15 -10.54
CA PRO A 107 15.75 7.68 -9.57
C PRO A 107 14.75 6.64 -9.06
N TYR A 108 14.55 5.56 -9.81
CA TYR A 108 13.64 4.45 -9.47
C TYR A 108 14.34 3.25 -8.81
N ASN A 109 15.62 3.38 -8.45
CA ASN A 109 16.35 2.32 -7.74
C ASN A 109 16.11 2.45 -6.22
N LEU A 110 14.94 1.96 -5.78
CA LEU A 110 14.35 2.20 -4.44
C LEU A 110 15.11 1.55 -3.26
N HIS A 111 16.06 0.66 -3.53
CA HIS A 111 16.84 -0.04 -2.50
C HIS A 111 18.34 -0.01 -2.80
N PRO A 112 19.04 1.08 -2.40
CA PRO A 112 20.49 1.05 -2.34
C PRO A 112 20.97 -0.14 -1.51
N LYS A 113 21.81 -0.99 -2.09
CA LYS A 113 22.57 -1.99 -1.30
C LYS A 113 23.44 -1.24 -0.29
N GLU A 114 23.64 -1.79 0.90
CA GLU A 114 24.58 -1.20 1.86
C GLU A 114 25.94 -0.94 1.19
N GLY A 115 26.44 0.30 1.29
CA GLY A 115 27.68 0.75 0.65
C GLY A 115 27.54 1.42 -0.73
N THR A 116 26.33 1.52 -1.31
CA THR A 116 26.13 2.35 -2.50
C THR A 116 26.24 3.83 -2.16
N ARG A 117 26.82 4.62 -3.08
CA ARG A 117 27.10 6.04 -2.90
C ARG A 117 25.85 6.94 -2.94
N GLN A 118 24.62 6.42 -2.91
CA GLN A 118 23.40 7.24 -3.10
C GLN A 118 23.16 8.20 -1.93
N ALA A 119 22.67 9.40 -2.25
CA ALA A 119 22.13 10.32 -1.26
C ALA A 119 20.68 9.95 -0.90
N ASN A 120 20.30 10.11 0.38
CA ASN A 120 18.96 9.79 0.88
C ASN A 120 17.89 10.82 0.51
N PHE A 121 18.31 12.04 0.22
CA PHE A 121 17.45 13.16 -0.16
C PHE A 121 18.13 13.97 -1.26
N VAL A 122 17.42 14.20 -2.37
CA VAL A 122 17.90 15.00 -3.50
C VAL A 122 16.74 15.82 -4.06
N VAL A 123 17.01 17.09 -4.39
CA VAL A 123 16.09 17.97 -5.12
C VAL A 123 16.84 18.58 -6.31
N THR A 124 16.26 18.54 -7.51
CA THR A 124 16.82 19.18 -8.71
C THR A 124 16.35 20.63 -8.89
N HIS A 125 16.96 21.37 -9.81
CA HIS A 125 16.51 22.71 -10.16
C HIS A 125 15.09 22.78 -10.75
N GLN A 126 14.64 21.72 -11.44
CA GLN A 126 13.25 21.58 -11.93
C GLN A 126 12.27 21.11 -10.84
N GLY A 127 12.75 20.80 -9.63
CA GLY A 127 11.91 20.40 -8.51
C GLY A 127 11.61 18.90 -8.42
N ILE A 128 12.35 18.05 -9.13
CA ILE A 128 12.30 16.60 -8.92
C ILE A 128 12.81 16.31 -7.52
N LEU A 129 12.01 15.63 -6.70
CA LEU A 129 12.36 15.23 -5.34
C LEU A 129 12.51 13.71 -5.26
N ILE A 130 13.63 13.26 -4.71
CA ILE A 130 13.88 11.87 -4.36
C ILE A 130 14.14 11.82 -2.86
N ALA A 131 13.33 11.07 -2.12
CA ALA A 131 13.47 10.89 -0.68
C ALA A 131 13.23 9.42 -0.32
N ASN A 132 14.24 8.75 0.25
CA ASN A 132 14.14 7.34 0.63
C ASN A 132 13.19 7.12 1.82
N GLN A 133 13.07 8.10 2.70
CA GLN A 133 12.14 8.12 3.83
C GLN A 133 11.64 9.54 4.01
N ALA A 134 10.32 9.71 4.08
CA ALA A 134 9.70 11.01 4.26
C ALA A 134 8.54 10.93 5.24
N ILE A 135 8.46 11.91 6.14
CA ILE A 135 7.27 12.18 6.95
C ILE A 135 6.78 13.56 6.51
N ILE A 136 5.65 13.60 5.81
CA ILE A 136 5.04 14.83 5.31
C ILE A 136 3.81 15.11 6.15
N ARG A 137 3.64 16.37 6.58
CA ARG A 137 2.47 16.83 7.35
C ARG A 137 1.76 17.92 6.55
N GLY A 138 0.43 17.96 6.67
CA GLY A 138 -0.42 18.88 5.92
C GLY A 138 -0.98 18.26 4.64
N ASP A 139 -1.59 19.09 3.81
CA ASP A 139 -2.24 18.66 2.57
C ASP A 139 -1.20 18.45 1.47
N ILE A 140 -1.35 17.36 0.72
CA ILE A 140 -0.54 17.05 -0.47
C ILE A 140 -1.48 17.08 -1.67
N PHE A 141 -1.26 18.02 -2.59
CA PHE A 141 -1.97 18.10 -3.85
C PHE A 141 -1.12 17.47 -4.96
N ALA A 142 -1.66 16.45 -5.62
CA ALA A 142 -1.06 15.82 -6.79
C ALA A 142 -2.08 15.81 -7.93
N ASN A 143 -1.71 16.33 -9.09
CA ASN A 143 -2.55 16.25 -10.29
C ASN A 143 -2.54 14.83 -10.87
N ASP A 144 -1.37 14.17 -10.78
CA ASP A 144 -1.13 12.79 -11.19
C ASP A 144 -0.18 12.13 -10.19
N GLY A 145 -0.27 10.81 -10.04
CA GLY A 145 0.63 10.08 -9.16
C GLY A 145 0.48 8.56 -9.27
N VAL A 146 1.59 7.85 -9.09
CA VAL A 146 1.61 6.38 -9.02
C VAL A 146 2.28 5.99 -7.72
N PHE A 147 1.54 5.29 -6.87
CA PHE A 147 2.07 4.68 -5.65
C PHE A 147 2.35 3.21 -5.92
N ASN A 148 3.62 2.81 -5.86
CA ASN A 148 4.03 1.41 -5.99
C ASN A 148 4.29 0.83 -4.60
N GLY A 149 3.51 -0.17 -4.21
CA GLY A 149 3.59 -0.81 -2.90
C GLY A 149 2.28 -0.71 -2.11
N THR A 150 2.35 -1.02 -0.81
CA THR A 150 1.19 -0.97 0.07
C THR A 150 0.92 0.46 0.54
N VAL A 151 -0.30 0.94 0.32
CA VAL A 151 -0.78 2.22 0.85
C VAL A 151 -1.70 1.93 2.03
N TYR A 152 -1.30 2.38 3.22
CA TYR A 152 -2.15 2.35 4.41
C TYR A 152 -2.83 3.69 4.59
N ALA A 153 -4.17 3.71 4.61
CA ALA A 153 -4.97 4.88 4.90
C ALA A 153 -5.93 4.56 6.04
N ASN A 154 -5.93 5.39 7.09
CA ASN A 154 -6.89 5.25 8.19
C ASN A 154 -8.29 5.72 7.78
N ASP A 155 -8.34 6.71 6.89
CA ASP A 155 -9.55 7.21 6.24
C ASP A 155 -9.16 7.67 4.82
N GLY A 156 -10.11 7.62 3.90
CA GLY A 156 -9.89 7.95 2.50
C GLY A 156 -11.17 7.97 1.69
N VAL A 157 -11.30 8.97 0.82
CA VAL A 157 -12.41 9.09 -0.13
C VAL A 157 -11.85 8.98 -1.55
N PHE A 158 -12.20 7.90 -2.24
CA PHE A 158 -11.87 7.69 -3.65
C PHE A 158 -13.08 8.09 -4.50
N LYS A 159 -12.88 9.01 -5.44
CA LYS A 159 -13.91 9.43 -6.40
C LYS A 159 -13.57 8.87 -7.78
N GLY A 160 -14.60 8.43 -8.51
CA GLY A 160 -14.45 7.83 -9.83
C GLY A 160 -14.37 6.30 -9.78
N THR A 161 -13.78 5.71 -10.81
CA THR A 161 -13.68 4.24 -10.95
C THR A 161 -12.47 3.71 -10.20
N VAL A 162 -12.68 2.69 -9.37
CA VAL A 162 -11.62 1.96 -8.67
C VAL A 162 -11.47 0.58 -9.31
N TYR A 163 -10.28 0.27 -9.81
CA TYR A 163 -9.94 -1.04 -10.34
C TYR A 163 -9.13 -1.81 -9.29
N ALA A 164 -9.63 -2.98 -8.89
CA ALA A 164 -8.95 -3.88 -7.99
C ALA A 164 -8.98 -5.29 -8.56
N SER A 165 -7.82 -5.95 -8.62
CA SER A 165 -7.75 -7.37 -9.00
C SER A 165 -8.27 -8.30 -7.90
N ALA A 166 -8.17 -7.85 -6.65
CA ALA A 166 -8.73 -8.48 -5.46
C ALA A 166 -9.01 -7.40 -4.41
N GLY A 167 -9.99 -7.63 -3.55
CA GLY A 167 -10.33 -6.73 -2.46
C GLY A 167 -11.14 -7.43 -1.39
N GLU A 168 -10.88 -7.08 -0.13
CA GLU A 168 -11.67 -7.49 1.04
C GLU A 168 -12.39 -6.26 1.57
N PHE A 169 -13.71 -6.36 1.71
CA PHE A 169 -14.57 -5.28 2.17
C PHE A 169 -15.32 -5.74 3.42
N ASN A 170 -14.89 -5.27 4.58
CA ASN A 170 -15.49 -5.62 5.88
C ASN A 170 -16.58 -4.64 6.34
N GLY A 171 -16.81 -3.57 5.56
CA GLY A 171 -17.82 -2.55 5.83
C GLY A 171 -19.06 -2.69 4.95
N LYS A 172 -20.02 -1.79 5.14
CA LYS A 172 -21.22 -1.69 4.30
C LYS A 172 -20.86 -1.24 2.88
N ILE A 173 -21.41 -1.91 1.88
CA ILE A 173 -21.26 -1.56 0.46
C ILE A 173 -22.63 -1.16 -0.08
N THR A 174 -22.71 -0.06 -0.82
CA THR A 174 -23.96 0.43 -1.41
C THR A 174 -23.73 0.89 -2.85
N SER A 175 -24.58 0.48 -3.79
CA SER A 175 -24.38 0.80 -5.22
C SER A 175 -24.74 2.23 -5.60
N ASN A 176 -25.73 2.84 -4.93
CA ASN A 176 -26.20 4.21 -5.18
C ASN A 176 -26.45 4.95 -3.87
N HIS A 177 -26.15 6.24 -3.82
CA HIS A 177 -26.41 7.07 -2.63
C HIS A 177 -27.90 7.34 -2.40
N SER A 178 -28.68 7.43 -3.48
CA SER A 178 -30.13 7.70 -3.46
C SER A 178 -30.84 6.85 -4.51
N GLY A 179 -32.15 6.66 -4.34
CA GLY A 179 -32.97 5.83 -5.22
C GLY A 179 -32.78 4.33 -4.96
N ASP A 180 -33.08 3.55 -5.98
CA ASP A 180 -32.93 2.10 -5.97
C ASP A 180 -31.46 1.73 -5.85
N ARG A 181 -31.14 0.80 -4.94
CA ARG A 181 -29.76 0.46 -4.59
C ARG A 181 -29.61 -0.97 -4.11
N LEU A 182 -28.45 -1.54 -4.40
CA LEU A 182 -27.95 -2.77 -3.80
C LEU A 182 -27.20 -2.42 -2.53
N VAL A 183 -27.40 -3.19 -1.47
CA VAL A 183 -26.73 -3.01 -0.18
C VAL A 183 -26.17 -4.34 0.30
N LEU A 184 -24.89 -4.36 0.67
CA LEU A 184 -24.26 -5.42 1.45
C LEU A 184 -23.98 -4.86 2.83
N ASP A 185 -24.58 -5.43 3.87
CA ASP A 185 -24.47 -4.91 5.23
C ASP A 185 -23.98 -6.00 6.21
N PRO A 186 -22.76 -5.89 6.75
CA PRO A 186 -22.25 -6.84 7.72
C PRO A 186 -22.98 -6.78 9.07
N ALA A 187 -23.65 -5.66 9.40
CA ALA A 187 -24.41 -5.54 10.65
C ALA A 187 -25.61 -6.51 10.65
N ASP A 188 -26.33 -6.55 9.52
CA ASP A 188 -27.48 -7.44 9.32
C ASP A 188 -27.10 -8.77 8.65
N ARG A 189 -25.83 -8.96 8.29
CA ARG A 189 -25.28 -10.12 7.57
C ARG A 189 -26.10 -10.49 6.33
N SER A 190 -26.42 -9.49 5.50
CA SER A 190 -27.34 -9.66 4.38
C SER A 190 -26.96 -8.85 3.13
N MET A 191 -27.48 -9.32 2.00
CA MET A 191 -27.52 -8.60 0.73
C MET A 191 -28.97 -8.17 0.46
N LYS A 192 -29.18 -6.90 0.11
CA LYS A 192 -30.52 -6.32 -0.06
C LYS A 192 -30.64 -5.54 -1.36
N MET A 193 -31.82 -5.56 -1.96
CA MET A 193 -32.27 -4.55 -2.91
C MET A 193 -33.24 -3.62 -2.18
N ILE A 194 -32.90 -2.34 -2.16
CA ILE A 194 -33.70 -1.30 -1.51
C ILE A 194 -34.20 -0.36 -2.59
N ASN A 195 -35.50 -0.06 -2.59
CA ASN A 195 -36.07 0.88 -3.54
C ASN A 195 -35.87 2.35 -3.11
N ALA A 196 -36.25 3.29 -3.97
CA ALA A 196 -36.16 4.72 -3.71
C ALA A 196 -36.92 5.21 -2.46
N ALA A 197 -37.98 4.50 -2.06
CA ALA A 197 -38.75 4.76 -0.85
C ALA A 197 -38.12 4.15 0.42
N ASN A 198 -36.91 3.58 0.32
CA ASN A 198 -36.18 2.88 1.38
C ASN A 198 -36.84 1.57 1.85
N GLN A 199 -37.65 0.96 1.00
CA GLN A 199 -38.27 -0.33 1.28
C GLN A 199 -37.39 -1.46 0.75
N GLU A 200 -37.34 -2.56 1.49
CA GLU A 200 -36.63 -3.77 1.09
C GLU A 200 -37.50 -4.60 0.15
N VAL A 201 -37.09 -4.68 -1.11
CA VAL A 201 -37.80 -5.46 -2.14
C VAL A 201 -37.19 -6.85 -2.33
N VAL A 202 -35.92 -7.02 -2.00
CA VAL A 202 -35.24 -8.32 -1.97
C VAL A 202 -34.28 -8.35 -0.79
N LYS A 203 -34.20 -9.49 -0.12
CA LYS A 203 -33.17 -9.79 0.89
C LYS A 203 -32.66 -11.19 0.71
N GLN A 204 -31.34 -11.32 0.79
CA GLN A 204 -30.66 -12.59 0.96
C GLN A 204 -29.87 -12.53 2.27
N ASP A 205 -30.10 -13.50 3.13
CA ASP A 205 -29.49 -13.57 4.45
C ASP A 205 -29.28 -15.03 4.89
N PHE A 206 -28.75 -15.17 6.10
CA PHE A 206 -28.52 -16.46 6.73
C PHE A 206 -29.68 -16.79 7.66
N PHE A 207 -30.35 -17.90 7.39
CA PHE A 207 -31.26 -18.53 8.34
C PHE A 207 -30.45 -19.41 9.30
N VAL A 208 -30.48 -19.10 10.60
CA VAL A 208 -29.81 -19.92 11.62
C VAL A 208 -30.75 -20.12 12.81
N ASN A 209 -30.94 -21.38 13.20
CA ASN A 209 -31.59 -21.76 14.44
C ASN A 209 -30.78 -22.86 15.15
N ASN A 210 -31.30 -23.43 16.23
CA ASN A 210 -30.59 -24.44 17.02
C ASN A 210 -30.21 -25.71 16.24
N ASN A 211 -30.93 -26.02 15.15
CA ASN A 211 -30.82 -27.29 14.43
C ASN A 211 -30.32 -27.10 12.99
N TYR A 212 -30.48 -25.92 12.41
CA TYR A 212 -30.27 -25.67 10.99
C TYR A 212 -29.58 -24.33 10.76
N SER A 213 -28.70 -24.30 9.77
CA SER A 213 -28.07 -23.09 9.22
C SER A 213 -28.13 -23.18 7.70
N GLY A 214 -28.55 -22.11 7.04
CA GLY A 214 -28.72 -22.07 5.59
C GLY A 214 -28.84 -20.65 5.05
N GLY A 215 -28.87 -20.53 3.73
CA GLY A 215 -29.20 -19.28 3.04
C GLY A 215 -30.71 -19.18 2.82
N GLN A 216 -31.22 -17.96 2.88
CA GLN A 216 -32.61 -17.64 2.53
C GLN A 216 -32.61 -16.47 1.54
N ILE A 217 -33.58 -16.49 0.62
CA ILE A 217 -33.90 -15.37 -0.26
C ILE A 217 -35.38 -15.04 -0.08
N GLN A 218 -35.67 -13.78 0.19
CA GLN A 218 -37.00 -13.21 0.26
C GLN A 218 -37.17 -12.16 -0.83
N VAL A 219 -38.28 -12.23 -1.56
CA VAL A 219 -38.68 -11.25 -2.58
C VAL A 219 -40.03 -10.68 -2.18
N ASN A 220 -40.10 -9.37 -1.98
CA ASN A 220 -41.27 -8.65 -1.48
C ASN A 220 -41.97 -7.90 -2.60
N LEU A 221 -43.29 -7.99 -2.63
CA LEU A 221 -44.14 -7.02 -3.30
C LEU A 221 -44.58 -5.99 -2.26
N VAL A 222 -44.07 -4.77 -2.41
CA VAL A 222 -44.36 -3.67 -1.49
C VAL A 222 -45.32 -2.69 -2.14
N ASP A 223 -46.34 -2.28 -1.39
CA ASP A 223 -47.20 -1.17 -1.78
C ASP A 223 -46.43 0.15 -1.60
N GLN A 224 -46.28 0.88 -2.71
CA GLN A 224 -45.56 2.14 -2.76
C GLN A 224 -46.30 3.29 -2.06
N THR A 225 -47.61 3.16 -1.87
CA THR A 225 -48.45 4.18 -1.23
C THR A 225 -48.39 4.07 0.28
N THR A 226 -48.54 2.85 0.81
CA THR A 226 -48.69 2.61 2.25
C THR A 226 -47.39 2.23 2.94
N GLY A 227 -46.38 1.78 2.20
CA GLY A 227 -45.18 1.24 2.83
C GLY A 227 -45.20 -0.28 3.01
N ALA A 228 -46.39 -0.89 2.95
CA ALA A 228 -46.65 -2.21 3.48
C ALA A 228 -46.26 -3.33 2.50
N ASN A 229 -45.82 -4.47 3.05
CA ASN A 229 -45.66 -5.69 2.27
C ASN A 229 -47.04 -6.28 1.94
N HIS A 230 -47.36 -6.38 0.65
CA HIS A 230 -48.60 -6.98 0.16
C HIS A 230 -48.49 -8.52 0.13
N CYS A 231 -47.42 -9.02 -0.46
CA CYS A 231 -47.09 -10.43 -0.49
C CYS A 231 -45.58 -10.60 -0.60
N HIS A 232 -45.09 -11.80 -0.28
CA HIS A 232 -43.69 -12.11 -0.47
C HIS A 232 -43.49 -13.59 -0.78
N ALA A 233 -42.42 -13.90 -1.49
CA ALA A 233 -41.97 -15.26 -1.74
C ALA A 233 -40.66 -15.50 -1.00
N VAL A 234 -40.53 -16.68 -0.41
CA VAL A 234 -39.35 -17.11 0.34
C VAL A 234 -38.83 -18.42 -0.26
N ILE A 235 -37.53 -18.47 -0.48
CA ILE A 235 -36.81 -19.67 -0.87
C ILE A 235 -35.73 -19.91 0.18
N ASP A 236 -35.69 -21.12 0.74
CA ASP A 236 -34.61 -21.58 1.60
C ASP A 236 -34.14 -22.99 1.17
N GLY A 237 -33.25 -23.59 1.94
CA GLY A 237 -32.67 -24.91 1.62
C GLY A 237 -33.68 -26.06 1.61
N GLY A 238 -34.88 -25.89 2.16
CA GLY A 238 -35.89 -26.96 2.29
C GLY A 238 -37.26 -26.62 1.68
N LYS A 239 -37.60 -25.35 1.49
CA LYS A 239 -38.93 -24.95 1.01
C LYS A 239 -38.91 -23.74 0.07
N ILE A 240 -39.92 -23.72 -0.79
CA ILE A 240 -40.34 -22.54 -1.57
C ILE A 240 -41.75 -22.21 -1.09
N VAL A 241 -41.96 -20.98 -0.62
CA VAL A 241 -43.21 -20.53 -0.01
C VAL A 241 -43.64 -19.20 -0.60
N ILE A 242 -44.94 -19.03 -0.79
CA ILE A 242 -45.56 -17.76 -1.12
C ILE A 242 -46.49 -17.38 0.03
N TYR A 243 -46.39 -16.14 0.48
CA TYR A 243 -47.19 -15.55 1.54
C TYR A 243 -48.09 -14.45 0.98
N HIS A 244 -49.30 -14.35 1.52
CA HIS A 244 -50.17 -13.17 1.39
C HIS A 244 -50.19 -12.43 2.73
N GLY A 245 -49.58 -11.24 2.79
CA GLY A 245 -49.23 -10.62 4.07
C GLY A 245 -48.35 -11.55 4.92
N ASP A 246 -48.81 -11.87 6.13
CA ASP A 246 -48.14 -12.76 7.08
C ASP A 246 -48.65 -14.22 7.04
N VAL A 247 -49.57 -14.54 6.12
CA VAL A 247 -50.19 -15.87 6.02
C VAL A 247 -49.56 -16.66 4.86
N GLU A 248 -49.12 -17.89 5.13
CA GLU A 248 -48.65 -18.81 4.08
C GLU A 248 -49.80 -19.16 3.15
N PHE A 249 -49.68 -18.82 1.87
CA PHE A 249 -50.68 -19.16 0.86
C PHE A 249 -50.41 -20.53 0.24
N CYS A 250 -49.16 -20.82 -0.13
CA CYS A 250 -48.78 -22.13 -0.64
C CYS A 250 -47.29 -22.42 -0.43
N ARG A 251 -46.93 -23.69 -0.34
CA ARG A 251 -45.53 -24.13 -0.29
C ARG A 251 -45.25 -25.47 -0.95
N PHE A 252 -44.04 -25.59 -1.47
CA PHE A 252 -43.39 -26.85 -1.79
C PHE A 252 -42.33 -27.09 -0.71
N ASP A 253 -42.54 -28.12 0.11
CA ASP A 253 -41.76 -28.39 1.33
C ASP A 253 -41.09 -29.76 1.22
N ALA A 254 -39.79 -29.76 0.92
CA ALA A 254 -39.00 -30.97 0.82
C ALA A 254 -38.70 -31.58 2.19
N TYR A 255 -38.63 -30.77 3.25
CA TYR A 255 -38.36 -31.24 4.60
C TYR A 255 -39.48 -32.14 5.12
N GLN A 256 -40.73 -31.75 4.86
CA GLN A 256 -41.90 -32.55 5.25
C GLN A 256 -42.41 -33.47 4.14
N SER A 257 -41.81 -33.43 2.95
CA SER A 257 -42.29 -34.13 1.75
C SER A 257 -43.74 -33.79 1.41
N LYS A 258 -44.07 -32.49 1.42
CA LYS A 258 -45.44 -31.98 1.22
C LYS A 258 -45.48 -30.91 0.13
N ILE A 259 -46.57 -30.93 -0.62
CA ILE A 259 -47.07 -29.76 -1.34
C ILE A 259 -48.31 -29.33 -0.59
N TRP A 260 -48.37 -28.05 -0.23
CA TRP A 260 -49.44 -27.52 0.61
C TRP A 260 -49.96 -26.21 0.01
N ILE A 261 -51.27 -26.03 0.08
CA ILE A 261 -51.97 -24.81 -0.31
C ILE A 261 -53.04 -24.51 0.75
N ASP A 262 -53.23 -23.24 1.05
CA ASP A 262 -54.34 -22.78 1.87
C ASP A 262 -55.63 -22.83 1.03
N ALA A 263 -56.44 -23.86 1.28
CA ALA A 263 -57.71 -24.05 0.57
C ALA A 263 -58.75 -22.98 0.91
N ASP A 264 -58.68 -22.38 2.10
CA ASP A 264 -59.62 -21.36 2.55
C ASP A 264 -59.32 -19.99 1.91
N ALA A 265 -58.07 -19.77 1.49
CA ALA A 265 -57.66 -18.59 0.75
C ALA A 265 -58.08 -18.61 -0.73
N LEU A 266 -58.47 -19.77 -1.28
CA LEU A 266 -58.98 -19.88 -2.64
C LEU A 266 -60.47 -19.49 -2.73
N PRO A 267 -60.96 -19.09 -3.93
CA PRO A 267 -62.39 -18.88 -4.13
C PRO A 267 -63.24 -20.11 -3.76
N GLN A 268 -64.28 -19.89 -2.96
CA GLN A 268 -65.19 -20.95 -2.51
C GLN A 268 -66.39 -21.05 -3.46
N GLY A 269 -66.44 -22.08 -4.28
CA GLY A 269 -67.47 -22.29 -5.30
C GLY A 269 -67.16 -21.65 -6.66
N ARG A 270 -67.73 -22.23 -7.73
CA ARG A 270 -67.41 -21.89 -9.13
C ARG A 270 -67.66 -20.41 -9.46
N ASP A 271 -68.75 -19.84 -8.94
CA ASP A 271 -69.20 -18.50 -9.34
C ASP A 271 -68.37 -17.38 -8.71
N ASN A 272 -67.62 -17.69 -7.64
CA ASN A 272 -66.69 -16.77 -7.00
C ASN A 272 -65.30 -16.76 -7.66
N ALA A 273 -65.03 -17.69 -8.58
CA ALA A 273 -63.77 -17.80 -9.30
C ALA A 273 -63.90 -17.22 -10.71
N TYR A 274 -62.87 -16.53 -11.18
CA TYR A 274 -62.80 -16.07 -12.57
C TYR A 274 -62.53 -17.23 -13.54
N ALA A 275 -62.74 -16.97 -14.83
CA ALA A 275 -62.41 -17.94 -15.87
C ALA A 275 -60.93 -18.32 -15.79
N LYS A 276 -60.64 -19.63 -15.86
CA LYS A 276 -59.29 -20.24 -15.76
C LYS A 276 -58.64 -20.14 -14.38
N GLU A 277 -59.39 -19.83 -13.35
CA GLU A 277 -58.93 -19.80 -11.96
C GLU A 277 -59.21 -21.13 -11.24
N LEU A 278 -58.35 -21.45 -10.26
CA LEU A 278 -58.56 -22.55 -9.31
C LEU A 278 -59.59 -22.13 -8.26
N TYR A 279 -60.45 -23.07 -7.85
CA TYR A 279 -61.45 -22.85 -6.80
C TYR A 279 -61.72 -24.14 -6.02
N MET A 280 -62.27 -23.99 -4.82
CA MET A 280 -62.69 -25.12 -3.99
C MET A 280 -64.18 -25.42 -4.15
N ASP A 281 -64.52 -26.70 -4.33
CA ASP A 281 -65.89 -27.22 -4.27
C ASP A 281 -65.94 -28.30 -3.19
N GLY A 282 -66.16 -27.87 -1.95
CA GLY A 282 -65.89 -28.69 -0.76
C GLY A 282 -64.41 -29.07 -0.69
N GLU A 283 -64.12 -30.36 -0.56
CA GLU A 283 -62.75 -30.89 -0.48
C GLU A 283 -62.06 -31.05 -1.85
N ILE A 284 -62.73 -30.67 -2.96
CA ILE A 284 -62.21 -30.87 -4.31
C ILE A 284 -61.74 -29.54 -4.89
N MET A 285 -60.45 -29.47 -5.23
CA MET A 285 -59.90 -28.36 -6.02
C MET A 285 -60.22 -28.54 -7.51
N LYS A 286 -60.83 -27.52 -8.12
CA LYS A 286 -61.27 -27.51 -9.53
C LYS A 286 -60.74 -26.28 -10.25
N ILE A 287 -60.69 -26.34 -11.59
CA ILE A 287 -60.39 -25.18 -12.45
C ILE A 287 -61.68 -24.78 -13.18
N ARG A 288 -62.06 -23.51 -13.12
CA ARG A 288 -63.19 -22.99 -13.91
C ARG A 288 -62.77 -22.89 -15.38
N ARG A 289 -63.39 -23.68 -16.26
CA ARG A 289 -62.96 -23.78 -17.67
C ARG A 289 -63.28 -22.54 -18.52
N GLU A 290 -64.42 -21.90 -18.29
CA GLU A 290 -64.89 -20.66 -18.90
C GLU A 290 -65.81 -19.92 -17.90
#